data_AF-A0A973D9W5-F1
#
_entry.id   AF-A0A973D9W5-F1
#
_cell.length_a   1.000
_cell.length_b   1.000
_cell.length_c   1.000
_cell.angle_alpha   90.00
_cell.angle_beta   90.00
_cell.angle_gamma   90.00
#
_symmetry.space_group_name_H-M   'P 1'
#
loop_
_entity.id
_entity.type
_entity.pdbx_description
1 polymer ?
#
loop_
_entity_poly.entity_id
_entity_poly.type
_entity_poly.pdbx_seq_one_letter_code
_entity_poly.pdbx_strand_id
1 'polypeptide(L)'
;MSHIEQFCESAIAKGDGTSSKDHEYFESMKKSIRNLAYYSELLPLLNHKNEWVVCWVASHLLANGYHTEALKSLNKLATGNGMASFSAVITIQEYKRGCFKSPFG
;
A
#
# COMPACT_ATOMS: atom_id res chain seq x y z
N MET A 1 12.35 8.77 -13.82
CA MET A 1 11.61 7.79 -13.00
C MET A 1 10.18 8.27 -12.87
N SER A 2 9.21 7.40 -13.14
CA SER A 2 7.78 7.70 -12.99
C SER A 2 7.38 7.78 -11.51
N HIS A 3 6.22 8.39 -11.23
CA HIS A 3 5.67 8.43 -9.87
C HIS A 3 5.38 7.02 -9.32
N ILE A 4 4.93 6.09 -10.18
CA ILE A 4 4.70 4.69 -9.82
C ILE A 4 6.02 4.00 -9.43
N GLU A 5 7.08 4.14 -10.23
CA GLU A 5 8.38 3.54 -9.91
C GLU A 5 8.94 4.09 -8.59
N GLN A 6 8.91 5.43 -8.41
CA GLN A 6 9.35 6.06 -7.17
C GLN A 6 8.54 5.58 -5.96
N PHE A 7 7.24 5.39 -6.11
CA PHE A 7 6.39 4.83 -5.08
C PHE A 7 6.83 3.41 -4.72
N CYS A 8 7.00 2.54 -5.73
CA CYS A 8 7.38 1.14 -5.52
C CYS A 8 8.73 1.00 -4.80
N GLU A 9 9.75 1.74 -5.23
CA GLU A 9 11.07 1.73 -4.58
C GLU A 9 10.99 2.18 -3.11
N SER A 10 10.23 3.24 -2.85
CA SER A 10 10.07 3.77 -1.49
C SER A 10 9.27 2.82 -0.60
N ALA A 11 8.24 2.17 -1.15
CA ALA A 11 7.44 1.17 -0.45
C ALA A 11 8.27 -0.05 -0.04
N ILE A 12 9.14 -0.53 -0.93
CA ILE A 12 10.07 -1.63 -0.66
C ILE A 12 11.06 -1.21 0.44
N ALA A 13 11.75 -0.10 0.24
CA ALA A 13 12.78 0.36 1.18
C ALA A 13 12.23 0.66 2.59
N LYS A 14 10.99 1.19 2.67
CA LYS A 14 10.30 1.39 3.94
C LYS A 14 9.94 0.06 4.60
N GLY A 15 9.36 -0.86 3.83
CA GLY A 15 8.89 -2.14 4.34
C GLY A 15 9.99 -3.09 4.79
N ASP A 16 11.16 -3.02 4.15
CA ASP A 16 12.33 -3.80 4.57
C ASP A 16 12.83 -3.40 5.96
N GLY A 17 12.54 -2.18 6.42
CA GLY A 17 12.81 -1.71 7.79
C GLY A 17 14.29 -1.60 8.15
N THR A 18 15.20 -1.79 7.19
CA THR A 18 16.65 -1.79 7.40
C THR A 18 17.28 -0.41 7.35
N SER A 19 16.52 0.61 6.94
CA SER A 19 17.02 1.96 6.70
C SER A 19 16.55 2.93 7.78
N SER A 20 17.45 3.81 8.22
CA SER A 20 17.13 4.93 9.12
C SER A 20 16.29 6.03 8.46
N LYS A 21 16.02 5.92 7.16
CA LYS A 21 15.28 6.90 6.33
C LYS A 21 13.80 6.59 6.19
N ASP A 22 13.23 5.86 7.15
CA ASP A 22 11.83 5.42 7.15
C ASP A 22 10.82 6.54 6.87
N HIS A 23 11.06 7.73 7.45
CA HIS A 23 10.24 8.92 7.24
C HIS A 23 10.36 9.46 5.80
N GLU A 24 11.58 9.54 5.25
CA GLU A 24 11.83 10.03 3.88
C GLU A 24 11.12 9.15 2.85
N TYR A 25 11.17 7.82 3.01
CA TYR A 25 10.47 6.91 2.10
C TYR A 25 8.95 7.05 2.20
N PHE A 26 8.43 7.28 3.40
CA PHE A 26 7.00 7.52 3.57
C PHE A 26 6.54 8.80 2.87
N GLU A 27 7.26 9.91 3.05
CA GLU A 27 6.95 11.16 2.36
C GLU A 27 7.14 11.04 0.84
N SER A 28 8.11 10.26 0.39
CA SER A 28 8.30 9.95 -1.04
C SER A 28 7.11 9.20 -1.63
N MET A 29 6.62 8.15 -0.96
CA MET A 29 5.40 7.43 -1.37
C MET A 29 4.19 8.37 -1.47
N LYS A 30 4.00 9.19 -0.43
CA LYS A 30 2.89 10.16 -0.35
C LYS A 30 2.94 11.17 -1.48
N LYS A 31 4.13 11.71 -1.78
CA LYS A 31 4.36 12.63 -2.90
C LYS A 31 4.06 11.97 -4.24
N SER A 32 4.51 10.73 -4.44
CA SER A 32 4.22 10.00 -5.68
C SER A 32 2.73 9.82 -5.92
N ILE A 33 1.97 9.39 -4.90
CA ILE A 33 0.52 9.21 -5.03
C ILE A 33 -0.20 10.53 -5.34
N ARG A 34 0.20 11.63 -4.68
CA ARG A 34 -0.40 12.96 -4.91
C ARG A 34 -0.19 13.49 -6.33
N ASN A 35 0.84 13.01 -7.03
CA ASN A 35 1.15 13.43 -8.39
C ASN A 35 0.55 12.50 -9.46
N LEU A 36 -0.23 11.49 -9.07
CA LEU A 36 -0.99 10.68 -10.03
C LEU A 36 -2.20 11.47 -10.53
N ALA A 37 -2.55 11.26 -11.81
CA ALA A 37 -3.77 11.85 -12.35
C ALA A 37 -5.00 11.10 -11.84
N TYR A 38 -4.88 9.77 -11.73
CA TYR A 38 -5.95 8.90 -11.25
C TYR A 38 -5.40 7.78 -10.36
N TYR A 39 -6.09 7.49 -9.25
CA TYR A 39 -5.72 6.35 -8.41
C TYR A 39 -5.89 4.99 -9.10
N SER A 40 -6.67 4.91 -10.19
CA SER A 40 -6.78 3.70 -11.01
C SER A 40 -5.44 3.27 -11.62
N GLU A 41 -4.47 4.20 -11.76
CA GLU A 41 -3.09 3.90 -12.18
C GLU A 41 -2.37 2.93 -11.21
N LEU A 42 -2.84 2.81 -9.96
CA LEU A 42 -2.28 1.91 -8.96
C LEU A 42 -2.85 0.48 -9.06
N LEU A 43 -3.95 0.25 -9.78
CA LEU A 43 -4.60 -1.08 -9.87
C LEU A 43 -3.65 -2.19 -10.32
N PRO A 44 -2.75 -1.99 -11.30
CA PRO A 44 -1.79 -3.03 -11.68
C PRO A 44 -0.86 -3.46 -10.53
N LEU A 45 -0.57 -2.56 -9.58
CA LEU A 45 0.32 -2.84 -8.45
C LEU A 45 -0.31 -3.74 -7.38
N LEU A 46 -1.62 -3.98 -7.43
CA LEU A 46 -2.30 -4.96 -6.59
C LEU A 46 -1.83 -6.40 -6.81
N ASN A 47 -1.11 -6.65 -7.91
CA ASN A 47 -0.47 -7.93 -8.25
C ASN A 47 1.07 -7.84 -8.28
N HIS A 48 1.65 -6.80 -7.68
CA HIS A 48 3.10 -6.61 -7.67
C HIS A 48 3.82 -7.76 -6.92
N LYS A 49 5.06 -8.07 -7.35
CA LYS A 49 5.86 -9.17 -6.78
C LYS A 49 6.29 -8.95 -5.32
N ASN A 50 6.39 -7.68 -4.91
CA ASN A 50 6.77 -7.31 -3.55
C ASN A 50 5.52 -7.01 -2.71
N GLU A 51 5.43 -7.67 -1.57
CA GLU A 51 4.28 -7.65 -0.67
C GLU A 51 4.01 -6.27 -0.05
N TRP A 52 5.06 -5.48 0.23
CA TRP A 52 4.89 -4.13 0.76
C TRP A 52 4.26 -3.18 -0.24
N VAL A 53 4.65 -3.28 -1.51
CA VAL A 53 3.98 -2.52 -2.58
C VAL A 53 2.50 -2.86 -2.63
N VAL A 54 2.15 -4.15 -2.62
CA VAL A 54 0.76 -4.61 -2.60
C VAL A 54 0.02 -4.08 -1.37
N CYS A 55 0.62 -4.20 -0.19
CA CYS A 55 0.01 -3.78 1.09
C CYS A 55 -0.31 -2.28 1.10
N TRP A 56 0.64 -1.42 0.73
CA TRP A 56 0.43 0.03 0.72
C TRP A 56 -0.58 0.46 -0.33
N VAL A 57 -0.49 -0.09 -1.54
CA VAL A 57 -1.43 0.23 -2.63
C VAL A 57 -2.84 -0.22 -2.28
N ALA A 58 -3.00 -1.47 -1.85
CA ALA A 58 -4.32 -1.98 -1.51
C ALA A 58 -4.92 -1.21 -0.33
N SER A 59 -4.13 -0.84 0.68
CA SER A 59 -4.56 0.02 1.78
C SER A 59 -5.06 1.39 1.28
N HIS A 60 -4.32 2.05 0.39
CA HIS A 60 -4.75 3.33 -0.15
C HIS A 60 -5.99 3.22 -1.04
N LEU A 61 -6.04 2.24 -1.95
CA LEU A 61 -7.17 2.00 -2.83
C LEU A 61 -8.44 1.61 -2.07
N LEU A 62 -8.31 0.85 -0.98
CA LEU A 62 -9.42 0.49 -0.11
C LEU A 62 -10.10 1.73 0.50
N ALA A 63 -9.30 2.72 0.92
CA ALA A 63 -9.80 3.98 1.46
C ALA A 63 -10.42 4.91 0.39
N ASN A 64 -10.16 4.66 -0.90
CA ASN A 64 -10.57 5.51 -2.01
C ASN A 64 -11.60 4.85 -2.94
N GLY A 65 -12.39 3.89 -2.42
CA GLY A 65 -13.56 3.34 -3.11
C GLY A 65 -13.32 2.08 -3.96
N TYR A 66 -12.07 1.63 -4.11
CA TYR A 66 -11.72 0.42 -4.87
C TYR A 66 -11.81 -0.83 -3.98
N HIS A 67 -12.94 -0.99 -3.28
CA HIS A 67 -13.06 -1.95 -2.19
C HIS A 67 -12.86 -3.40 -2.64
N THR A 68 -13.45 -3.78 -3.76
CA THR A 68 -13.44 -5.18 -4.24
C THR A 68 -12.02 -5.63 -4.59
N GLU A 69 -11.31 -4.84 -5.39
CA GLU A 69 -9.95 -5.13 -5.86
C GLU A 69 -8.96 -5.10 -4.69
N ALA A 70 -9.05 -4.07 -3.85
CA ALA A 70 -8.17 -3.92 -2.70
C ALA A 70 -8.37 -5.04 -1.67
N LEU A 71 -9.62 -5.37 -1.31
CA LEU A 71 -9.89 -6.46 -0.37
C LEU A 71 -9.45 -7.81 -0.94
N LYS A 72 -9.60 -8.06 -2.24
CA LYS A 72 -9.12 -9.30 -2.86
C LYS A 72 -7.60 -9.46 -2.65
N SER A 73 -6.82 -8.42 -2.93
CA SER A 73 -5.37 -8.46 -2.74
C SER A 73 -4.95 -8.50 -1.28
N LEU A 74 -5.61 -7.75 -0.39
CA LEU A 74 -5.34 -7.79 1.06
C LEU A 74 -5.66 -9.16 1.64
N ASN A 75 -6.79 -9.79 1.28
CA ASN A 75 -7.13 -11.13 1.76
C ASN A 75 -6.12 -12.16 1.28
N LYS A 76 -5.64 -12.05 0.02
CA LYS A 76 -4.57 -12.91 -0.49
C LYS A 76 -3.26 -12.70 0.28
N LEU A 77 -2.90 -11.44 0.55
CA LEU A 77 -1.67 -11.12 1.29
C LEU A 77 -1.76 -11.59 2.75
N ALA A 78 -2.95 -11.53 3.36
CA ALA A 78 -3.21 -11.94 4.73
C ALA A 78 -3.05 -13.46 4.97
N THR A 79 -3.04 -14.30 3.93
CA THR A 79 -2.74 -15.73 4.07
C THR A 79 -1.25 -16.04 4.10
N GLY A 80 -0.40 -15.04 3.85
CA GLY A 80 1.06 -15.17 3.89
C GLY A 80 1.62 -15.14 5.31
N ASN A 81 2.95 -15.09 5.39
CA ASN A 81 3.69 -14.95 6.64
C ASN A 81 4.48 -13.64 6.61
N GLY A 82 4.78 -13.08 7.79
CA GLY A 82 5.60 -11.88 7.93
C GLY A 82 4.80 -10.59 8.11
N MET A 83 5.54 -9.48 8.13
CA MET A 83 4.99 -8.19 8.56
C MET A 83 3.98 -7.60 7.58
N ALA A 84 4.17 -7.78 6.26
CA ALA A 84 3.21 -7.31 5.27
C ALA A 84 1.87 -8.05 5.38
N SER A 85 1.89 -9.38 5.58
CA SER A 85 0.68 -10.18 5.85
C SER A 85 -0.02 -9.75 7.14
N PHE A 86 0.73 -9.52 8.22
CA PHE A 86 0.18 -9.00 9.47
C PHE A 86 -0.48 -7.61 9.25
N SER A 87 0.19 -6.69 8.56
CA SER A 87 -0.36 -5.39 8.21
C SER A 87 -1.64 -5.52 7.39
N ALA A 88 -1.72 -6.45 6.44
CA ALA A 88 -2.93 -6.70 5.66
C ALA A 88 -4.11 -7.15 6.55
N VAL A 89 -3.87 -8.02 7.54
CA VAL A 89 -4.89 -8.44 8.51
C VAL A 89 -5.42 -7.24 9.29
N ILE A 90 -4.53 -6.40 9.82
CA ILE A 90 -4.92 -5.19 10.57
C ILE A 90 -5.72 -4.23 9.69
N THR A 91 -5.27 -3.97 8.46
CA THR A 91 -5.99 -3.12 7.49
C THR A 91 -7.41 -3.63 7.24
N ILE A 92 -7.59 -4.94 7.01
CA ILE A 92 -8.92 -5.54 6.78
C ILE A 92 -9.80 -5.37 8.03
N GLN A 93 -9.26 -5.58 9.23
CA GLN A 93 -10.01 -5.46 10.48
C GLN A 93 -10.48 -4.02 10.72
N GLU A 94 -9.59 -3.04 10.56
CA GLU A 94 -9.92 -1.62 10.71
C GLU A 94 -10.94 -1.15 9.67
N TYR A 95 -10.86 -1.67 8.45
CA TYR A 95 -11.85 -1.38 7.41
C TYR A 95 -13.23 -1.92 7.78
N LYS A 96 -13.31 -3.17 8.25
CA LYS A 96 -14.57 -3.77 8.72
C LYS A 96 -15.17 -3.05 9.92
N ARG A 97 -14.35 -2.40 10.75
CA ARG A 97 -14.80 -1.55 11.86
C ARG A 97 -15.33 -0.18 11.42
N GLY A 98 -15.13 0.21 10.16
CA GLY A 98 -15.51 1.52 9.64
C GLY A 98 -14.59 2.67 10.07
N CYS A 99 -13.41 2.36 10.63
CA CYS A 99 -12.46 3.35 11.15
C CYS A 99 -11.25 3.57 10.22
N PHE A 100 -11.15 2.80 9.15
CA PHE A 100 -9.98 2.82 8.27
C PHE A 100 -9.91 4.09 7.41
N LYS A 101 -8.71 4.66 7.35
CA LYS A 101 -8.38 5.85 6.54
C LYS A 101 -7.18 5.56 5.66
N SER A 102 -7.06 6.33 4.57
CA SER A 102 -5.90 6.28 3.69
C SER A 102 -4.61 6.45 4.51
N PRO A 103 -3.59 5.62 4.29
CA PRO A 103 -2.29 5.80 4.93
C PRO A 103 -1.61 7.11 4.52
N PHE A 104 -2.00 7.70 3.38
CA PHE A 104 -1.34 8.89 2.82
C PHE A 104 -2.06 10.21 3.13
N GLY A 105 -3.07 10.17 4.01
CA GLY A 105 -3.95 11.30 4.29
C GLY A 105 -5.05 11.46 3.26
#